data_AF-Q75ZN2-F1
#
_entry.id   AF-Q75ZN2-F1
#
_cell.length_a   1.000
_cell.length_b   1.000
_cell.length_c   1.000
_cell.angle_alpha   90.00
_cell.angle_beta   90.00
_cell.angle_gamma   90.00
#
_symmetry.space_group_name_H-M   'P 1'
#
loop_
_entity.id
_entity.type
_entity.pdbx_description
1 polymer ?
#
loop_
_entity_poly.entity_id
_entity_poly.type
_entity_poly.pdbx_seq_one_letter_code
_entity_poly.pdbx_strand_id
1 'polypeptide(L)'
;MTRDIDRENYAELYGPTTGDKIRLGDTELFAEVEEDLRTHGDEAVFGGGKTLRDGLGMAPGVTQAEGALDWVLTNATIIDPILGIVAADIGIRNGEIAGIGKAGNPDTMDGVDMVVGPSTDVYPAEGKIATAGGLDIHI
;
A
#
# COMPACT_ATOMS: atom_id res chain seq x y z
N MET A 1 -14.82 -3.12 20.78
CA MET A 1 -14.06 -4.30 21.26
C MET A 1 -12.75 -4.32 20.50
N THR A 2 -11.62 -4.28 21.17
CA THR A 2 -10.30 -4.43 20.54
C THR A 2 -10.15 -5.86 20.03
N ARG A 3 -9.48 -6.02 18.88
CA ARG A 3 -9.10 -7.32 18.33
C ARG A 3 -7.60 -7.28 18.07
N ASP A 4 -6.91 -8.33 18.49
CA ASP A 4 -5.48 -8.48 18.31
C ASP A 4 -5.21 -9.58 17.27
N ILE A 5 -4.15 -9.40 16.50
CA ILE A 5 -3.60 -10.36 15.55
C ILE A 5 -2.11 -10.47 15.82
N ASP A 6 -1.54 -11.67 15.75
CA ASP A 6 -0.09 -11.84 15.86
C ASP A 6 0.62 -11.34 14.59
N ARG A 7 1.90 -10.98 14.74
CA ARG A 7 2.70 -10.39 13.66
C ARG A 7 2.88 -11.31 12.46
N GLU A 8 2.98 -12.62 12.67
CA GLU A 8 3.17 -13.58 11.59
C GLU A 8 1.93 -13.63 10.70
N ASN A 9 0.74 -13.79 11.30
CA ASN A 9 -0.52 -13.74 10.58
C ASN A 9 -0.79 -12.37 9.93
N TYR A 10 -0.39 -11.27 10.57
CA TYR A 10 -0.49 -9.94 9.96
C TYR A 10 0.38 -9.85 8.70
N ALA A 11 1.64 -10.29 8.78
CA ALA A 11 2.56 -10.25 7.66
C ALA A 11 2.12 -11.15 6.49
N GLU A 12 1.51 -12.30 6.77
CA GLU A 12 0.93 -13.16 5.74
C GLU A 12 -0.25 -12.51 5.00
N LEU A 13 -1.06 -11.71 5.68
CA LEU A 13 -2.24 -11.07 5.10
C LEU A 13 -1.93 -9.75 4.40
N TYR A 14 -1.05 -8.94 4.97
CA TYR A 14 -0.86 -7.53 4.59
C TYR A 14 0.60 -7.16 4.33
N GLY A 15 1.51 -8.12 4.35
CA GLY A 15 2.94 -7.85 4.30
C GLY A 15 3.50 -7.32 5.63
N PRO A 16 4.84 -7.22 5.73
CA PRO A 16 5.52 -6.81 6.95
C PRO A 16 5.17 -5.36 7.34
N THR A 17 5.24 -5.09 8.63
CA THR A 17 5.02 -3.76 9.25
C THR A 17 6.23 -3.34 10.07
N THR A 18 6.18 -2.17 10.72
CA THR A 18 7.32 -1.57 11.45
C THR A 18 8.04 -2.57 12.35
N GLY A 19 9.36 -2.66 12.19
CA GLY A 19 10.27 -3.54 12.93
C GLY A 19 10.41 -4.96 12.37
N ASP A 20 9.55 -5.37 11.43
CA ASP A 20 9.72 -6.65 10.74
C ASP A 20 10.90 -6.59 9.78
N LYS A 21 11.56 -7.73 9.55
CA LYS A 21 12.75 -7.85 8.71
C LYS A 21 12.53 -8.81 7.55
N ILE A 22 12.94 -8.39 6.36
CA ILE A 22 12.84 -9.15 5.13
C ILE A 22 14.24 -9.49 4.64
N ARG A 23 14.50 -10.76 4.39
CA ARG A 23 15.75 -11.19 3.73
C ARG A 23 15.68 -10.84 2.24
N LEU A 24 16.71 -10.18 1.72
CA LEU A 24 16.76 -9.80 0.30
C LEU A 24 17.28 -10.97 -0.54
N GLY A 25 16.33 -11.73 -1.11
CA GLY A 25 16.65 -12.93 -1.90
C GLY A 25 17.36 -13.99 -1.06
N ASP A 26 18.43 -14.57 -1.60
CA ASP A 26 19.30 -15.54 -0.93
C ASP A 26 20.52 -14.89 -0.25
N THR A 27 20.60 -13.55 -0.21
CA THR A 27 21.71 -12.82 0.42
C THR A 27 21.66 -12.84 1.95
N GLU A 28 22.72 -12.37 2.61
CA GLU A 28 22.74 -12.16 4.08
C GLU A 28 22.27 -10.73 4.48
N LEU A 29 21.57 -10.04 3.58
CA LEU A 29 21.03 -8.70 3.83
C LEU A 29 19.59 -8.81 4.34
N PHE A 30 19.29 -8.07 5.40
CA PHE A 30 17.97 -7.97 6.00
C PHE A 30 17.51 -6.50 6.01
N ALA A 31 16.44 -6.22 5.29
CA ALA A 31 15.78 -4.92 5.28
C ALA A 31 14.76 -4.85 6.43
N GLU A 32 14.90 -3.90 7.35
CA GLU A 32 13.95 -3.66 8.43
C GLU A 32 12.96 -2.58 8.00
N VAL A 33 11.66 -2.80 8.19
CA VAL A 33 10.64 -1.78 7.94
C VAL A 33 10.75 -0.70 9.01
N GLU A 34 11.10 0.51 8.59
CA GLU A 34 11.35 1.66 9.46
C GLU A 34 10.04 2.34 9.90
N GLU A 35 9.06 2.41 8.99
CA GLU A 35 7.76 3.03 9.23
C GLU A 35 6.65 2.32 8.44
N ASP A 36 5.46 2.23 9.02
CA ASP A 36 4.25 1.81 8.32
C ASP A 36 3.33 3.02 8.22
N LEU A 37 3.13 3.51 7.00
CA LEU A 37 2.33 4.69 6.72
C LEU A 37 0.83 4.37 6.62
N ARG A 38 0.45 3.11 6.86
CA ARG A 38 -0.95 2.66 6.82
C ARG A 38 -1.57 2.68 8.21
N THR A 39 -2.88 2.47 8.26
CA THR A 39 -3.65 2.34 9.49
C THR A 39 -4.02 0.89 9.76
N HIS A 40 -3.59 0.36 10.91
CA HIS A 40 -3.84 -1.04 11.29
C HIS A 40 -5.33 -1.31 11.47
N GLY A 41 -5.83 -2.36 10.83
CA GLY A 41 -7.24 -2.75 10.79
C GLY A 41 -8.03 -2.16 9.62
N ASP A 42 -7.45 -1.19 8.91
CA ASP A 42 -8.01 -0.52 7.73
C ASP A 42 -7.16 -0.79 6.48
N GLU A 43 -6.51 -1.95 6.38
CA GLU A 43 -5.69 -2.29 5.22
C GLU A 43 -6.54 -2.35 3.93
N ALA A 44 -6.03 -1.71 2.88
CA ALA A 44 -6.64 -1.76 1.56
C ALA A 44 -6.34 -3.12 0.93
N VAL A 45 -7.36 -3.96 0.76
CA VAL A 45 -7.23 -5.32 0.25
C VAL A 45 -8.30 -5.56 -0.80
N PHE A 46 -7.86 -5.94 -1.99
CA PHE A 46 -8.74 -6.28 -3.10
C PHE A 46 -9.07 -7.78 -3.12
N GLY A 47 -10.30 -8.12 -3.49
CA GLY A 47 -10.75 -9.50 -3.66
C GLY A 47 -12.18 -9.76 -3.19
N GLY A 48 -12.67 -10.99 -3.46
CA GLY A 48 -14.02 -11.41 -3.08
C GLY A 48 -14.23 -11.32 -1.57
N GLY A 49 -15.16 -10.44 -1.14
CA GLY A 49 -15.48 -10.23 0.28
C GLY A 49 -14.45 -9.42 1.07
N LYS A 50 -13.50 -8.75 0.40
CA LYS A 50 -12.44 -7.94 1.04
C LYS A 50 -12.84 -6.47 1.24
N THR A 51 -11.89 -5.60 1.57
CA THR A 51 -12.13 -4.21 1.99
C THR A 51 -12.41 -3.28 0.81
N LEU A 52 -11.69 -3.41 -0.31
CA LEU A 52 -11.88 -2.59 -1.50
C LEU A 52 -13.11 -3.02 -2.31
N ARG A 53 -14.28 -2.57 -1.86
CA ARG A 53 -15.59 -2.74 -2.50
C ARG A 53 -16.38 -1.44 -2.40
N ASP A 54 -17.35 -1.30 -3.29
CA ASP A 54 -18.20 -0.12 -3.40
C ASP A 54 -18.87 0.22 -2.05
N GLY A 55 -18.70 1.48 -1.60
CA GLY A 55 -19.24 1.97 -0.34
C GLY A 55 -18.49 1.52 0.92
N LEU A 56 -17.45 0.69 0.78
CA LEU A 56 -16.51 0.33 1.86
C LEU A 56 -15.19 1.03 1.60
N GLY A 57 -14.07 0.32 1.38
CA GLY A 57 -12.78 0.93 1.07
C GLY A 57 -12.67 1.59 -0.31
N MET A 58 -13.71 1.50 -1.14
CA MET A 58 -13.85 2.27 -2.39
C MET A 58 -14.92 3.35 -2.21
N ALA A 59 -14.52 4.62 -2.30
CA ALA A 59 -15.37 5.78 -2.12
C ALA A 59 -16.39 5.89 -3.27
N PRO A 60 -17.69 5.75 -3.02
CA PRO A 60 -18.69 5.82 -4.07
C PRO A 60 -18.85 7.25 -4.55
N GLY A 61 -18.94 7.45 -5.87
CA GLY A 61 -19.23 8.75 -6.47
C GLY A 61 -18.05 9.72 -6.58
N VAL A 62 -16.87 9.40 -6.03
CA VAL A 62 -15.65 10.19 -6.26
C VAL A 62 -15.06 9.80 -7.62
N THR A 63 -15.09 10.74 -8.56
CA THR A 63 -14.57 10.53 -9.91
C THR A 63 -13.05 10.73 -9.98
N GLN A 64 -12.43 10.21 -11.04
CA GLN A 64 -11.02 10.47 -11.35
C GLN A 64 -10.70 11.96 -11.44
N ALA A 65 -11.62 12.75 -12.02
CA ALA A 65 -11.48 14.20 -12.13
C ALA A 65 -11.45 14.90 -10.76
N GLU A 66 -12.20 14.37 -9.79
CA GLU A 66 -12.31 14.89 -8.42
C GLU A 66 -11.15 14.45 -7.51
N GLY A 67 -10.35 13.46 -7.93
CA GLY A 67 -9.15 13.06 -7.20
C GLY A 67 -8.98 11.57 -6.98
N ALA A 68 -9.93 10.71 -7.41
CA ALA A 68 -9.73 9.27 -7.33
C ALA A 68 -8.50 8.82 -8.15
N LEU A 69 -7.79 7.84 -7.62
CA LEU A 69 -6.62 7.25 -8.28
C LEU A 69 -6.99 6.53 -9.58
N ASP A 70 -6.04 6.40 -10.49
CA ASP A 70 -6.16 5.51 -11.65
C ASP A 70 -5.75 4.08 -11.26
N TRP A 71 -4.65 3.96 -10.51
CA TRP A 71 -4.14 2.69 -9.98
C TRP A 71 -3.71 2.85 -8.54
N VAL A 72 -3.79 1.78 -7.76
CA VAL A 72 -3.19 1.69 -6.43
C VAL A 72 -2.45 0.37 -6.27
N LEU A 73 -1.20 0.44 -5.79
CA LEU A 73 -0.47 -0.73 -5.31
C LEU A 73 -0.69 -0.80 -3.80
N THR A 74 -1.40 -1.81 -3.33
CA THR A 74 -1.76 -1.91 -1.91
C THR A 74 -0.71 -2.65 -1.11
N ASN A 75 -0.43 -2.20 0.11
CA ASN A 75 0.38 -2.93 1.10
C ASN A 75 1.82 -3.27 0.66
N ALA A 76 2.45 -2.38 -0.12
CA ALA A 76 3.80 -2.60 -0.60
C ALA A 76 4.83 -2.36 0.51
N THR A 77 5.90 -3.17 0.52
CA THR A 77 7.16 -2.75 1.16
C THR A 77 7.96 -1.94 0.14
N ILE A 78 8.18 -0.67 0.40
CA ILE A 78 8.93 0.23 -0.46
C ILE A 78 10.37 0.27 0.02
N ILE A 79 11.32 0.11 -0.89
CA ILE A 79 12.74 0.35 -0.63
C ILE A 79 13.21 1.45 -1.57
N ASP A 80 13.50 2.62 -1.01
CA ASP A 80 13.90 3.80 -1.77
C ASP A 80 14.98 4.60 -1.00
N PRO A 81 16.01 5.14 -1.67
CA PRO A 81 17.09 5.86 -1.01
C PRO A 81 16.68 7.19 -0.33
N ILE A 82 15.54 7.78 -0.71
CA ILE A 82 15.03 9.02 -0.12
C ILE A 82 13.98 8.72 0.93
N LEU A 83 13.04 7.82 0.65
CA LEU A 83 11.94 7.49 1.56
C LEU A 83 12.36 6.54 2.68
N GLY A 84 13.42 5.74 2.49
CA GLY A 84 13.81 4.67 3.40
C GLY A 84 13.13 3.34 3.07
N ILE A 85 12.94 2.51 4.10
CA ILE A 85 12.23 1.22 3.99
C ILE A 85 10.88 1.35 4.70
N VAL A 86 9.81 1.53 3.94
CA VAL A 86 8.48 1.81 4.50
C VAL A 86 7.42 0.83 4.01
N ALA A 87 6.41 0.56 4.82
CA ALA A 87 5.20 -0.13 4.39
C ALA A 87 4.12 0.90 4.06
N ALA A 88 3.58 0.87 2.84
CA ALA A 88 2.63 1.88 2.37
C ALA A 88 1.81 1.40 1.16
N ASP A 89 0.73 2.11 0.86
CA ASP A 89 0.09 2.06 -0.44
C ASP A 89 0.77 3.06 -1.39
N ILE A 90 0.82 2.76 -2.68
CA ILE A 90 1.33 3.69 -3.73
C ILE A 90 0.18 4.03 -4.66
N GLY A 91 -0.21 5.30 -4.68
CA GLY A 91 -1.24 5.81 -5.57
C GLY A 91 -0.65 6.33 -6.87
N ILE A 92 -1.28 5.99 -8.00
CA ILE A 92 -0.90 6.45 -9.34
C ILE A 92 -2.07 7.21 -9.95
N ARG A 93 -1.78 8.39 -10.51
CA ARG A 93 -2.73 9.21 -11.25
C ARG A 93 -2.04 9.88 -12.44
N ASN A 94 -2.68 9.83 -13.60
CA ASN A 94 -2.18 10.34 -14.88
C ASN A 94 -0.76 9.84 -15.24
N GLY A 95 -0.43 8.60 -14.85
CA GLY A 95 0.88 7.99 -15.08
C GLY A 95 1.99 8.45 -14.13
N GLU A 96 1.68 9.24 -13.10
CA GLU A 96 2.62 9.72 -12.10
C GLU A 96 2.27 9.18 -10.71
N ILE A 97 3.25 9.10 -9.81
CA ILE A 97 3.02 8.77 -8.41
C ILE A 97 2.29 9.96 -7.76
N ALA A 98 1.02 9.75 -7.41
CA ALA A 98 0.17 10.76 -6.79
C ALA A 98 0.43 10.89 -5.28
N GLY A 99 0.86 9.80 -4.65
CA GLY A 99 1.19 9.75 -3.23
C GLY A 99 1.71 8.38 -2.78
N ILE A 100 2.27 8.37 -1.58
CA ILE A 100 2.74 7.19 -0.87
C ILE A 100 2.25 7.35 0.56
N GLY A 101 1.44 6.42 1.04
CA GLY A 101 0.70 6.61 2.30
C GLY A 101 -0.42 5.61 2.46
N LYS A 102 -1.61 6.10 2.81
CA LYS A 102 -2.81 5.27 3.08
C LYS A 102 -3.90 5.50 2.04
N ALA A 103 -4.12 4.49 1.20
CA ALA A 103 -5.21 4.50 0.24
C ALA A 103 -6.52 3.96 0.82
N GLY A 104 -7.65 4.44 0.32
CA GLY A 104 -8.96 3.88 0.65
C GLY A 104 -10.10 4.87 0.48
N ASN A 105 -11.12 4.73 1.34
CA ASN A 105 -12.27 5.62 1.38
C ASN A 105 -12.26 6.47 2.66
N PRO A 106 -12.11 7.81 2.56
CA PRO A 106 -12.07 8.68 3.73
C PRO A 106 -13.39 8.75 4.50
N ASP A 107 -14.51 8.31 3.91
CA ASP A 107 -15.81 8.31 4.60
C ASP A 107 -15.94 7.17 5.62
N THR A 108 -15.13 6.11 5.49
CA THR A 108 -15.27 4.87 6.26
C THR A 108 -13.99 4.35 6.89
N MET A 109 -12.83 4.90 6.52
CA MET A 109 -11.52 4.44 6.96
C MET A 109 -10.73 5.61 7.52
N ASP A 110 -9.94 5.34 8.56
CA ASP A 110 -9.10 6.36 9.19
C ASP A 110 -7.81 6.58 8.38
N GLY A 111 -7.29 7.81 8.45
CA GLY A 111 -5.96 8.16 7.92
C GLY A 111 -5.82 8.17 6.40
N VAL A 112 -6.89 8.06 5.62
CA VAL A 112 -6.83 8.04 4.15
C VAL A 112 -6.32 9.38 3.59
N ASP A 113 -5.23 9.32 2.82
CA ASP A 113 -4.64 10.45 2.09
C ASP A 113 -4.79 10.31 0.56
N MET A 114 -5.08 9.10 0.07
CA MET A 114 -5.29 8.82 -1.35
C MET A 114 -6.62 8.07 -1.58
N VAL A 115 -7.51 8.65 -2.38
CA VAL A 115 -8.86 8.10 -2.55
C VAL A 115 -8.89 7.00 -3.61
N VAL A 116 -9.39 5.82 -3.23
CA VAL A 116 -9.76 4.73 -4.14
C VAL A 116 -11.22 4.93 -4.55
N GLY A 117 -11.46 5.12 -5.85
CA GLY A 117 -12.80 5.31 -6.40
C GLY A 117 -13.14 4.28 -7.48
N PRO A 118 -14.31 4.38 -8.13
CA PRO A 118 -14.76 3.43 -9.16
C PRO A 118 -13.85 3.35 -10.39
N SER A 119 -12.98 4.34 -10.60
CA SER A 119 -11.99 4.38 -11.68
C SER A 119 -10.64 3.75 -11.32
N THR A 120 -10.43 3.37 -10.06
CA THR A 120 -9.14 2.89 -9.57
C THR A 120 -8.99 1.39 -9.79
N ASP A 121 -7.98 0.98 -10.54
CA ASP A 121 -7.55 -0.42 -10.62
C ASP A 121 -6.57 -0.75 -9.48
N VAL A 122 -6.49 -2.02 -9.08
CA VAL A 122 -5.71 -2.43 -7.90
C VAL A 122 -4.67 -3.48 -8.27
N TYR A 123 -3.43 -3.23 -7.85
CA TYR A 123 -2.37 -4.23 -7.83
C TYR A 123 -2.07 -4.66 -6.39
N PRO A 124 -2.41 -5.89 -5.98
CA PRO A 124 -2.12 -6.36 -4.63
C PRO A 124 -0.61 -6.56 -4.44
N ALA A 125 0.02 -5.70 -3.62
CA ALA A 125 1.46 -5.70 -3.36
C ALA A 125 1.83 -6.19 -1.96
N GLU A 126 0.87 -6.70 -1.17
CA GLU A 126 1.17 -7.41 0.07
C GLU A 126 2.21 -8.52 -0.15
N GLY A 127 3.24 -8.53 0.69
CA GLY A 127 4.37 -9.47 0.61
C GLY A 127 5.36 -9.21 -0.54
N LYS A 128 5.22 -8.10 -1.29
CA LYS A 128 6.14 -7.71 -2.37
C LYS A 128 6.95 -6.47 -2.01
N ILE A 129 8.11 -6.35 -2.64
CA ILE A 129 8.97 -5.16 -2.56
C ILE A 129 8.77 -4.30 -3.81
N ALA A 130 8.50 -3.01 -3.62
CA ALA A 130 8.46 -1.99 -4.66
C ALA A 130 9.73 -1.14 -4.62
N THR A 131 10.29 -0.85 -5.80
CA THR A 131 11.50 -0.03 -5.98
C THR A 131 11.31 0.88 -7.19
N ALA A 132 12.07 1.98 -7.25
CA ALA A 132 12.20 2.76 -8.47
C ALA A 132 12.84 1.92 -9.60
N GLY A 133 12.49 2.23 -10.85
CA GLY A 133 13.13 1.59 -12.00
C GLY A 133 14.62 1.89 -12.07
N GLY A 134 15.44 0.89 -12.43
CA GLY A 134 16.87 1.08 -12.61
C GLY A 134 17.18 2.01 -13.77
N LEU A 135 18.15 2.93 -13.58
CA LEU A 135 18.67 3.82 -14.61
C LEU A 135 20.11 3.45 -14.92
N ASP A 136 20.35 3.01 -16.15
CA ASP A 136 21.71 2.79 -16.67
C ASP A 136 22.11 3.94 -17.60
N ILE A 137 23.11 4.71 -17.18
CA ILE A 137 23.63 5.87 -17.90
C ILE A 137 24.76 5.51 -18.87
N HIS A 138 25.15 4.24 -18.94
CA HIS A 138 26.26 3.76 -19.77
C HIS A 138 25.92 2.40 -20.39
N ILE A 139 25.08 2.44 -21.44
CA ILE A 139 24.77 1.30 -22.30
C ILE A 139 25.84 1.10 -23.38
#